data_AF-A0A0M8YKY8-F1
#
_entry.id   AF-A0A0M8YKY8-F1
#
_cell.length_a   1.000
_cell.length_b   1.000
_cell.length_c   1.000
_cell.angle_alpha   90.00
_cell.angle_beta   90.00
_cell.angle_gamma   90.00
#
_symmetry.space_group_name_H-M   'P 1'
#
loop_
_entity.id
_entity.type
_entity.pdbx_description
1 polymer ?
#
loop_
_entity_poly.entity_id
_entity_poly.type
_entity_poly.pdbx_seq_one_letter_code
_entity_poly.pdbx_strand_id
1 'polypeptide(L)'
;MISDALARAFHLLDQDMLGYLDTVERLTDERESDDETVRAVARTEVPRLIAALRGTLTNHQADAFGLCLGCAPTWLDGRFTRTPWPCPVVDAAHAFLKDPDSIYPR
;
A
#
# COMPACT_ATOMS: atom_id res chain seq x y z
N MET A 1 -19.60 10.37 11.91
CA MET A 1 -19.70 8.98 12.40
C MET A 1 -19.68 8.06 11.21
N ILE A 2 -18.72 7.14 11.14
CA ILE A 2 -18.73 6.04 10.18
C ILE A 2 -19.80 5.04 10.64
N SER A 3 -20.60 4.48 9.73
CA SER A 3 -21.59 3.47 10.09
C SER A 3 -20.90 2.16 10.49
N ASP A 4 -21.54 1.35 11.33
CA ASP A 4 -21.00 0.03 11.73
C ASP A 4 -20.71 -0.86 10.52
N ALA A 5 -21.56 -0.78 9.48
CA ALA A 5 -21.36 -1.50 8.23
C ALA A 5 -20.09 -1.05 7.50
N LEU A 6 -19.83 0.26 7.43
CA LEU A 6 -18.63 0.80 6.78
C LEU A 6 -17.35 0.49 7.58
N ALA A 7 -17.41 0.58 8.91
CA ALA A 7 -16.30 0.18 9.77
C ALA A 7 -15.95 -1.30 9.59
N ARG A 8 -16.95 -2.17 9.51
CA ARG A 8 -16.77 -3.60 9.23
C ARG A 8 -16.19 -3.85 7.84
N ALA A 9 -16.65 -3.13 6.82
CA ALA A 9 -16.11 -3.25 5.47
C ALA A 9 -14.62 -2.90 5.40
N PHE A 10 -14.21 -1.82 6.06
CA PHE A 10 -12.79 -1.45 6.15
C PHE A 10 -11.96 -2.48 6.89
N HIS A 11 -12.47 -3.05 7.99
CA HIS A 11 -11.77 -4.10 8.70
C HIS A 11 -11.57 -5.37 7.85
N LEU A 12 -12.59 -5.78 7.08
CA LEU A 12 -12.48 -6.95 6.20
C LEU A 12 -11.50 -6.72 5.05
N LEU A 13 -11.48 -5.51 4.48
CA LEU A 13 -10.51 -5.14 3.45
C LEU A 13 -9.08 -5.21 3.99
N ASP A 14 -8.86 -4.67 5.19
CA ASP A 14 -7.56 -4.70 5.87
C ASP A 14 -7.10 -6.13 6.15
N GLN A 15 -7.99 -6.98 6.68
CA GLN A 15 -7.71 -8.40 6.91
C GLN A 15 -7.37 -9.17 5.62
N ASP A 16 -8.11 -8.93 4.54
CA ASP A 16 -7.88 -9.59 3.26
C ASP A 16 -6.52 -9.19 2.68
N MET A 17 -6.20 -7.90 2.72
CA MET A 17 -4.91 -7.38 2.25
C MET A 17 -3.73 -7.91 3.06
N LEU A 18 -3.80 -7.84 4.39
CA LEU A 18 -2.73 -8.31 5.26
C LEU A 18 -2.59 -9.83 5.17
N GLY A 19 -3.70 -10.58 5.15
CA GLY A 19 -3.67 -12.04 4.99
C GLY A 19 -3.09 -12.49 3.65
N TYR A 20 -3.30 -11.73 2.57
CA TYR A 20 -2.62 -11.97 1.30
C TYR A 20 -1.10 -11.79 1.43
N LEU A 21 -0.64 -10.69 2.05
CA LEU A 21 0.79 -10.42 2.24
C LEU A 21 1.46 -11.47 3.13
N ASP A 22 0.83 -11.83 4.25
CA ASP A 22 1.30 -12.89 5.16
C ASP A 22 1.42 -14.24 4.43
N THR A 23 0.49 -14.51 3.51
CA THR A 23 0.53 -15.74 2.69
C THR A 23 1.71 -15.73 1.73
N VAL A 24 1.98 -14.61 1.06
CA VAL A 24 3.13 -14.48 0.16
C VAL A 24 4.42 -14.61 0.97
N GLU A 25 4.55 -13.90 2.09
CA GLU A 25 5.73 -13.95 2.97
C GLU A 25 6.04 -15.38 3.40
N ARG A 26 5.06 -16.08 3.96
CA ARG A 26 5.19 -17.48 4.40
C ARG A 26 5.60 -18.43 3.28
N LEU A 27 5.04 -18.26 2.08
CA LEU A 27 5.38 -19.11 0.93
C LEU A 27 6.74 -18.78 0.31
N THR A 28 7.34 -17.65 0.69
CA THR A 28 8.69 -17.26 0.29
C THR A 28 9.73 -17.47 1.39
N ASP A 29 9.35 -17.93 2.58
CA ASP A 29 10.30 -18.23 3.66
C ASP A 29 11.15 -19.46 3.30
N GLU A 30 12.45 -19.24 3.11
CA GLU A 30 13.45 -20.28 2.78
C GLU A 30 13.56 -21.38 3.84
N ARG A 31 13.08 -21.14 5.07
CA ARG A 31 13.06 -22.13 6.15
C ARG A 31 11.87 -23.07 6.04
N GLU A 32 10.79 -22.63 5.39
CA GLU A 32 9.51 -23.35 5.33
C GLU A 32 9.19 -23.87 3.91
N SER A 33 9.81 -23.33 2.87
CA SER A 33 9.46 -23.59 1.47
C SER A 33 10.66 -24.05 0.64
N ASP A 34 10.42 -24.95 -0.32
CA ASP A 34 11.44 -25.34 -1.30
C ASP A 34 11.63 -24.29 -2.41
N ASP A 35 12.80 -24.32 -3.06
CA ASP A 35 13.17 -23.37 -4.12
C ASP A 35 12.15 -23.31 -5.28
N GLU A 36 11.49 -24.42 -5.62
CA GLU A 36 10.51 -24.44 -6.71
C GLU A 36 9.23 -23.71 -6.31
N THR A 37 8.79 -23.87 -5.06
CA THR A 37 7.68 -23.12 -4.47
C THR A 37 7.99 -21.64 -4.43
N VAL A 38 9.16 -21.26 -3.89
CA VAL A 38 9.61 -19.86 -3.84
C VAL A 38 9.65 -19.27 -5.25
N ARG A 39 10.18 -20.01 -6.23
CA ARG A 39 10.26 -19.57 -7.63
C ARG A 39 8.88 -19.41 -8.28
N ALA A 40 7.95 -20.32 -8.00
CA ALA A 40 6.59 -20.23 -8.49
C ALA A 40 5.89 -18.97 -7.95
N VAL A 41 5.99 -18.74 -6.64
CA VAL A 41 5.42 -17.56 -5.95
C VAL A 41 6.07 -16.28 -6.45
N ALA A 42 7.40 -16.24 -6.59
CA ALA A 42 8.09 -15.08 -7.14
C ALA A 42 7.62 -14.74 -8.56
N ARG A 43 7.34 -15.73 -9.40
CA ARG A 43 6.84 -15.52 -10.77
C ARG A 43 5.41 -15.01 -10.83
N THR A 44 4.56 -15.34 -9.85
CA THR A 44 3.14 -14.95 -9.87
C THR A 44 2.88 -13.71 -9.03
N GLU A 45 3.46 -13.62 -7.83
CA GLU A 45 3.10 -12.60 -6.85
C GLU A 45 3.96 -11.34 -6.95
N VAL A 46 5.25 -11.43 -7.30
CA VAL A 46 6.08 -10.23 -7.49
C VAL A 46 5.51 -9.31 -8.59
N PRO A 47 5.11 -9.80 -9.78
CA PRO A 47 4.47 -8.94 -10.78
C PRO A 47 3.17 -8.29 -10.29
N ARG A 48 2.37 -9.02 -9.49
CA ARG A 48 1.12 -8.50 -8.92
C ARG A 48 1.37 -7.40 -7.89
N LEU A 49 2.33 -7.60 -6.99
CA LEU A 49 2.75 -6.60 -6.01
C LEU A 49 3.32 -5.35 -6.69
N ILE A 50 4.15 -5.51 -7.73
CA ILE A 50 4.65 -4.41 -8.55
C ILE A 50 3.49 -3.66 -9.22
N ALA A 51 2.51 -4.38 -9.77
CA ALA A 51 1.34 -3.77 -10.41
C ALA A 51 0.48 -3.00 -9.40
N ALA A 52 0.26 -3.55 -8.21
CA ALA A 52 -0.48 -2.88 -7.13
C ALA A 52 0.22 -1.58 -6.71
N LEU A 53 1.52 -1.62 -6.43
CA LEU A 53 2.30 -0.44 -6.06
C LEU A 53 2.33 0.61 -7.19
N ARG A 54 2.55 0.19 -8.44
CA ARG A 54 2.49 1.10 -9.60
C ARG A 54 1.11 1.72 -9.77
N GLY A 55 0.04 0.96 -9.56
CA GLY A 55 -1.33 1.45 -9.57
C GLY A 55 -1.55 2.52 -8.51
N THR A 56 -1.13 2.26 -7.27
CA THR A 56 -1.19 3.23 -6.18
C THR A 56 -0.41 4.51 -6.51
N LEU A 57 0.83 4.39 -6.96
CA LEU A 57 1.66 5.55 -7.35
C LEU A 57 1.13 6.29 -8.59
N THR A 58 0.42 5.60 -9.48
CA THR A 58 -0.22 6.25 -10.64
C THR A 58 -1.47 7.03 -10.23
N ASN A 59 -2.21 6.54 -9.24
CA ASN A 59 -3.37 7.25 -8.70
C ASN A 59 -2.95 8.49 -7.88
N HIS A 60 -1.78 8.45 -7.25
CA HIS A 60 -1.20 9.57 -6.53
C HIS A 60 -0.18 10.28 -7.43
N GLN A 61 -0.61 11.31 -8.16
CA GLN A 61 0.27 12.17 -8.96
C GLN A 61 0.04 13.65 -8.65
N ALA A 62 1.06 14.48 -8.91
CA ALA A 62 0.92 15.93 -8.83
C ALA A 62 0.06 16.47 -9.99
N ASP A 63 -0.81 17.43 -9.68
CA ASP A 63 -1.43 18.31 -10.68
C ASP A 63 -0.50 19.49 -11.05
N ALA A 64 -1.00 20.39 -11.92
CA ALA A 64 -0.27 21.57 -12.35
C ALA A 64 0.07 22.56 -11.22
N PHE A 65 -0.56 22.43 -10.05
CA PHE A 65 -0.34 23.27 -8.87
C PHE A 65 0.51 22.57 -7.81
N GLY A 66 1.03 21.37 -8.09
CA GLY A 66 1.82 20.59 -7.13
C GLY A 66 0.97 19.94 -6.05
N LEU A 67 -0.32 19.70 -6.30
CA LEU A 67 -1.24 19.05 -5.38
C LEU A 67 -1.51 17.61 -5.82
N CYS A 68 -1.71 16.71 -4.86
CA CYS A 68 -1.97 15.30 -5.13
C CYS A 68 -3.39 15.07 -5.66
N LEU A 69 -3.49 14.39 -6.80
CA LEU A 69 -4.76 14.02 -7.42
C LEU A 69 -5.47 12.84 -6.75
N GLY A 70 -4.71 11.94 -6.11
CA GLY A 70 -5.23 10.71 -5.49
C GLY A 70 -5.73 10.89 -4.06
N CYS A 71 -5.18 11.84 -3.31
CA CYS A 71 -5.64 12.11 -1.95
C CYS A 71 -7.02 12.78 -1.98
N ALA A 72 -7.90 12.33 -1.08
CA ALA A 72 -9.16 13.01 -0.83
C ALA A 72 -8.87 14.45 -0.37
N PRO A 73 -9.54 15.46 -0.94
CA PRO A 73 -9.36 16.81 -0.45
C PRO A 73 -9.94 16.93 0.96
N THR A 74 -9.29 17.73 1.80
CA THR A 74 -9.66 17.93 3.20
C THR A 74 -10.06 19.38 3.43
N TRP A 75 -10.85 19.59 4.50
CA TRP A 75 -11.21 20.92 4.94
C TRP A 75 -10.12 21.44 5.87
N LEU A 76 -9.37 22.45 5.43
CA LEU A 76 -8.28 23.08 6.18
C LEU A 76 -8.44 24.60 6.08
N ASP A 77 -8.38 25.29 7.23
CA ASP A 77 -8.42 26.76 7.31
C ASP A 77 -9.57 27.43 6.53
N GLY A 78 -10.78 26.87 6.60
CA GLY A 78 -11.93 27.47 5.92
C GLY A 78 -12.11 27.04 4.46
N ARG A 79 -11.23 26.20 3.91
CA ARG A 79 -11.20 25.86 2.47
C ARG A 79 -11.08 24.37 2.23
N PHE A 80 -11.68 23.92 1.13
CA PHE A 80 -11.47 22.57 0.61
C PHE A 80 -10.17 22.57 -0.19
N THR A 81 -9.15 21.87 0.29
CA THR A 81 -7.82 21.83 -0.36
C THR A 81 -7.32 20.40 -0.50
N ARG A 82 -6.47 20.16 -1.50
CA ARG A 82 -5.81 18.88 -1.69
C ARG A 82 -4.48 18.86 -0.94
N THR A 83 -4.01 17.66 -0.61
CA THR A 83 -2.70 17.45 -0.01
C THR A 83 -1.59 17.86 -0.99
N PRO A 84 -0.55 18.60 -0.57
CA PRO A 84 0.62 18.87 -1.40
C PRO A 84 1.32 17.60 -1.87
N TRP A 85 2.05 17.70 -2.98
CA TRP A 85 2.93 16.65 -3.48
C TRP A 85 4.38 16.87 -3.00
N PRO A 86 5.11 15.82 -2.60
CA PRO A 86 4.65 14.44 -2.42
C PRO A 86 3.66 14.32 -1.27
N CYS A 87 2.65 13.46 -1.45
CA CYS A 87 1.65 13.22 -0.42
C CYS A 87 2.11 12.10 0.53
N PRO A 88 1.52 11.98 1.73
CA PRO A 88 1.93 10.98 2.72
C PRO A 88 1.96 9.53 2.21
N VAL A 89 1.08 9.17 1.27
CA VAL A 89 1.06 7.83 0.66
C VAL A 89 2.34 7.57 -0.14
N VAL A 90 2.78 8.56 -0.91
CA VAL A 90 3.97 8.43 -1.78
C VAL A 90 5.24 8.52 -0.95
N ASP A 91 5.26 9.40 0.05
CA ASP A 91 6.35 9.47 1.00
C ASP A 91 6.53 8.15 1.75
N ALA A 92 5.43 7.56 2.24
CA ALA A 92 5.46 6.26 2.92
C ALA A 92 5.93 5.13 1.97
N ALA A 93 5.38 5.06 0.76
CA ALA A 93 5.79 4.06 -0.23
C ALA A 93 7.29 4.17 -0.56
N HIS A 94 7.81 5.39 -0.75
CA HIS A 94 9.23 5.61 -0.99
C HIS A 94 10.09 5.22 0.23
N ALA A 95 9.63 5.54 1.44
CA ALA A 95 10.34 5.17 2.68
C ALA A 95 10.43 3.65 2.85
N PHE A 96 9.33 2.91 2.71
CA PHE A 96 9.32 1.45 2.84
C PHE A 96 10.08 0.73 1.73
N LEU A 97 10.11 1.27 0.50
CA LEU A 97 10.97 0.72 -0.55
C LEU A 97 12.46 0.90 -0.25
N LYS A 98 12.82 2.00 0.42
CA LYS A 98 14.21 2.31 0.77
C LYS A 98 14.69 1.51 1.99
N ASP A 99 13.80 1.24 2.92
CA ASP A 99 14.05 0.52 4.16
C ASP A 99 12.88 -0.44 4.46
N PRO A 100 12.81 -1.59 3.77
CA PRO A 100 11.69 -2.53 3.92
C PRO A 100 11.61 -3.11 5.33
N ASP A 101 12.73 -3.23 6.04
CA ASP A 101 12.77 -3.79 7.39
C ASP A 101 12.19 -2.84 8.44
N SER A 102 11.95 -1.56 8.09
CA SER A 102 11.34 -0.57 8.99
C SER A 102 9.91 -0.89 9.41
N ILE A 103 9.25 -1.84 8.74
CA ILE A 103 7.89 -2.31 9.10
C ILE A 103 7.90 -3.21 10.34
N TYR A 104 9.04 -3.83 10.67
CA TYR A 104 9.16 -4.70 11.82
C TYR A 104 9.69 -3.91 13.02
N PRO A 105 9.04 -4.00 14.21
CA PRO A 105 9.58 -3.39 15.41
C PRO A 105 10.95 -4.01 15.75
N ARG A 106 11.94 -3.14 16.01
CA ARG A 106 13.29 -3.54 16.45
C ARG A 106 13.31 -4.06 17.88
#